data_AF-A0A2E9UQV4-F1
#
_entry.id   AF-A0A2E9UQV4-F1
#
_cell.length_a   1.000
_cell.length_b   1.000
_cell.length_c   1.000
_cell.angle_alpha   90.00
_cell.angle_beta   90.00
_cell.angle_gamma   90.00
#
_symmetry.space_group_name_H-M   'P 1'
#
loop_
_entity.id
_entity.type
_entity.pdbx_description
1 polymer ?
#
loop_
_entity_poly.entity_id
_entity_poly.type
_entity_poly.pdbx_seq_one_letter_code
_entity_poly.pdbx_strand_id
1 'polypeptide(L)'
;MARKPAYKLDLPHVYSGKVRDIYDAGNEQYLMVTSDRISAFDVVMNQPVPDKGRVLMAMSAFWFDYLAGSMKSHLVSTDIKDFPQAAQIPEIAGRSMLVKKVEMLPIECIVRGYITGSAWKEY
;
A
#
# COMPACT_ATOMS: atom_id res chain seq x y z
N MET A 1 11.83 -2.76 -16.54
CA MET A 1 12.84 -2.65 -15.47
C MET A 1 12.14 -2.64 -14.13
N ALA A 2 12.61 -3.41 -13.14
CA ALA A 2 12.07 -3.38 -11.79
C ALA A 2 12.30 -1.99 -11.17
N ARG A 3 11.26 -1.40 -10.57
CA ARG A 3 11.36 -0.09 -9.91
C ARG A 3 12.13 -0.26 -8.59
N LYS A 4 13.05 0.67 -8.30
CA LYS A 4 13.72 0.72 -6.99
C LYS A 4 12.71 1.15 -5.91
N PRO A 5 12.79 0.58 -4.70
CA PRO A 5 11.96 1.04 -3.60
C PRO A 5 12.25 2.50 -3.23
N ALA A 6 11.27 3.22 -2.69
CA ALA A 6 11.43 4.58 -2.19
C ALA A 6 12.26 4.63 -0.89
N TYR A 7 12.16 3.59 -0.08
CA TYR A 7 12.86 3.48 1.20
C TYR A 7 13.77 2.26 1.17
N LYS A 8 15.00 2.39 1.65
CA LYS A 8 15.87 1.22 1.79
C LYS A 8 15.72 0.71 3.21
N LEU A 9 15.18 -0.49 3.36
CA LEU A 9 15.02 -1.18 4.64
C LEU A 9 15.97 -2.37 4.69
N ASP A 10 16.38 -2.76 5.90
CA ASP A 10 17.11 -4.01 6.12
C ASP A 10 16.13 -5.19 6.22
N LEU A 11 15.31 -5.33 5.18
CA LEU A 11 14.35 -6.41 4.99
C LEU A 11 14.42 -6.90 3.54
N PRO A 12 14.13 -8.18 3.25
CA PRO A 12 14.07 -8.67 1.89
C PRO A 12 13.03 -7.90 1.07
N HIS A 13 13.48 -7.21 0.01
CA HIS A 13 12.59 -6.52 -0.91
C HIS A 13 11.89 -7.54 -1.82
N VAL A 14 10.57 -7.43 -1.93
CA VAL A 14 9.74 -8.36 -2.70
C VAL A 14 9.30 -7.72 -4.01
N TYR A 15 8.76 -6.50 -3.94
CA TYR A 15 8.16 -5.84 -5.10
C TYR A 15 8.09 -4.33 -4.93
N SER A 16 8.23 -3.59 -6.04
CA SER A 16 7.97 -2.15 -6.10
C SER A 16 6.93 -1.85 -7.17
N GLY A 17 5.73 -1.46 -6.73
CA GLY A 17 4.67 -0.98 -7.61
C GLY A 17 4.84 0.50 -7.96
N LYS A 18 3.83 1.05 -8.62
CA LYS A 18 3.78 2.50 -8.93
C LYS A 18 3.87 3.35 -7.65
N VAL A 19 3.15 2.94 -6.60
CA VAL A 19 3.01 3.72 -5.35
C VAL A 19 3.52 2.99 -4.11
N ARG A 20 3.40 1.67 -4.02
CA ARG A 20 3.76 0.89 -2.83
C ARG A 20 4.95 -0.01 -3.06
N ASP A 21 5.77 -0.14 -2.03
CA ASP A 21 6.89 -1.08 -1.97
C ASP A 21 6.57 -2.16 -0.92
N ILE A 22 6.91 -3.41 -1.22
CA ILE A 22 6.59 -4.58 -0.40
C ILE A 22 7.89 -5.24 0.05
N TYR A 23 7.99 -5.52 1.34
CA TYR A 23 9.11 -6.23 1.97
C TYR A 23 8.58 -7.45 2.71
N ASP A 24 9.39 -8.50 2.76
CA ASP A 24 9.13 -9.66 3.60
C ASP A 24 9.37 -9.29 5.06
N ALA A 25 8.33 -9.41 5.89
CA ALA A 25 8.41 -9.14 7.33
C ALA A 25 8.63 -10.42 8.16
N GLY A 26 8.78 -11.58 7.52
CA GLY A 26 8.77 -12.88 8.17
C GLY A 26 7.37 -13.30 8.62
N ASN A 27 7.24 -14.48 9.25
CA ASN A 27 6.00 -14.97 9.87
C ASN A 27 4.74 -14.88 8.98
N GLU A 28 4.88 -15.20 7.69
CA GLU A 28 3.79 -15.06 6.70
C GLU A 28 3.19 -13.65 6.65
N GLN A 29 4.01 -12.63 6.86
CA GLN A 29 3.63 -11.23 6.79
C GLN A 29 4.45 -10.45 5.78
N TYR A 30 3.85 -9.39 5.25
CA TYR A 30 4.52 -8.37 4.46
C TYR A 30 4.47 -7.03 5.18
N LEU A 31 5.53 -6.24 5.01
CA LEU A 31 5.52 -4.82 5.30
C LEU A 31 5.25 -4.08 3.98
N MET A 32 4.13 -3.36 3.94
CA MET A 32 3.76 -2.52 2.79
C MET A 32 4.06 -1.06 3.12
N VAL A 33 4.97 -0.45 2.36
CA VAL A 33 5.35 0.96 2.51
C VAL A 33 4.73 1.77 1.37
N THR A 34 3.95 2.79 1.70
CA THR A 34 3.30 3.68 0.73
C THR A 34 4.20 4.89 0.49
N SER A 35 4.70 5.03 -0.73
CA SER A 35 5.54 6.16 -1.13
C SER A 35 4.74 7.40 -1.53
N ASP A 36 5.45 8.51 -1.67
CA ASP A 36 4.92 9.77 -2.17
C ASP A 36 4.86 9.82 -3.73
N ARG A 37 5.23 8.72 -4.40
CA ARG A 37 5.14 8.59 -5.87
C ARG A 37 3.69 8.65 -6.33
N ILE A 38 3.45 9.38 -7.41
CA ILE A 38 2.14 9.49 -8.06
C ILE A 38 2.25 9.01 -9.51
N SER A 39 1.18 8.42 -10.04
CA SER A 39 1.11 7.99 -11.43
C SER A 39 -0.16 8.44 -12.11
N ALA A 40 -0.05 8.80 -13.38
CA ALA A 40 -1.18 9.04 -14.28
C ALA A 40 -0.85 8.44 -15.64
N PHE A 41 -1.87 7.91 -16.34
CA PHE A 41 -1.70 7.27 -17.66
C PHE A 41 -0.58 6.22 -17.67
N ASP A 42 -0.54 5.36 -16.64
CA ASP A 42 0.48 4.33 -16.43
C ASP A 42 1.93 4.79 -16.24
N VAL A 43 2.17 6.10 -16.20
CA VAL A 43 3.49 6.69 -15.97
C VAL A 43 3.60 7.21 -14.54
N VAL A 44 4.68 6.86 -13.84
CA VAL A 44 5.01 7.47 -12.54
C VAL A 44 5.75 8.78 -12.79
N MET A 45 5.30 9.83 -12.12
CA MET A 45 5.85 11.18 -12.29
C MET A 45 7.22 11.32 -11.60
N ASN A 46 8.04 12.23 -12.12
CA ASN A 46 9.38 12.47 -11.60
C ASN A 46 9.38 13.11 -10.20
N GLN A 47 8.41 13.99 -9.94
CA GLN A 47 8.28 14.70 -8.66
C GLN A 47 7.25 13.99 -7.77
N PRO A 48 7.60 13.67 -6.51
CA PRO A 48 6.66 13.12 -5.56
C PRO A 48 5.68 14.20 -5.06
N VAL A 49 4.55 13.78 -4.49
CA VAL A 49 3.66 14.67 -3.74
C VAL A 49 3.96 14.46 -2.25
N PRO A 50 4.56 15.43 -1.55
CA PRO A 50 4.95 15.27 -0.15
C PRO A 50 3.82 14.75 0.73
N ASP A 51 4.12 13.78 1.58
CA ASP A 51 3.22 13.15 2.55
C ASP A 51 1.96 12.46 1.99
N LYS A 52 1.83 12.36 0.66
CA LYS A 52 0.76 11.57 0.03
C LYS A 52 0.73 10.14 0.56
N GLY A 53 1.90 9.52 0.79
CA GLY A 53 2.00 8.19 1.36
C GLY A 53 1.37 8.08 2.74
N ARG A 54 1.56 9.10 3.60
CA ARG A 54 0.93 9.15 4.94
C ARG A 54 -0.58 9.30 4.85
N VAL A 55 -1.06 10.22 4.00
CA VAL A 55 -2.50 10.45 3.80
C VAL A 55 -3.20 9.20 3.29
N LEU A 56 -2.64 8.55 2.27
CA LEU A 56 -3.21 7.33 1.70
C LEU A 56 -3.19 6.16 2.69
N MET A 57 -2.16 6.06 3.51
CA MET A 57 -2.07 5.03 4.54
C MET A 57 -3.12 5.28 5.63
N ALA A 58 -3.26 6.51 6.13
CA ALA A 58 -4.27 6.88 7.11
C ALA A 58 -5.69 6.62 6.61
N MET A 59 -5.98 6.98 5.34
CA MET A 59 -7.27 6.68 4.71
C MET A 59 -7.52 5.16 4.60
N SER A 60 -6.48 4.36 4.28
CA SER A 60 -6.62 2.90 4.24
C SER A 60 -6.92 2.35 5.64
N ALA A 61 -6.20 2.82 6.66
CA ALA A 61 -6.40 2.40 8.05
C ALA A 61 -7.82 2.70 8.54
N PHE A 62 -8.33 3.90 8.25
CA PHE A 62 -9.72 4.29 8.54
C PHE A 62 -10.73 3.32 7.93
N TRP A 63 -10.61 3.00 6.64
CA TRP A 63 -11.56 2.09 5.98
C TRP A 63 -11.44 0.65 6.49
N PHE A 64 -10.24 0.18 6.83
CA PHE A 64 -10.09 -1.14 7.45
C PHE A 64 -10.78 -1.22 8.81
N ASP A 65 -10.66 -0.18 9.63
CA ASP A 65 -11.34 -0.10 10.92
C ASP A 65 -12.86 -0.02 10.76
N TYR A 66 -13.34 0.89 9.91
CA TYR A 66 -14.77 1.07 9.62
C TYR A 66 -15.45 -0.22 9.14
N LEU A 67 -14.75 -1.04 8.36
CA LEU A 67 -15.30 -2.27 7.77
C LEU A 67 -15.01 -3.53 8.61
N ALA A 68 -14.26 -3.42 9.72
CA ALA A 68 -13.82 -4.57 10.51
C ALA A 68 -14.97 -5.42 11.06
N GLY A 69 -16.13 -4.82 11.32
CA GLY A 69 -17.33 -5.51 11.78
C GLY A 69 -18.07 -6.32 10.70
N SER A 70 -17.78 -6.08 9.42
CA SER A 70 -18.50 -6.70 8.29
C SER A 70 -17.63 -7.59 7.42
N MET A 71 -16.32 -7.34 7.36
CA MET A 71 -15.40 -8.11 6.52
C MET A 71 -14.02 -8.24 7.12
N LYS A 72 -13.37 -9.38 6.86
CA LYS A 72 -11.97 -9.60 7.22
C LYS A 72 -11.07 -8.86 6.22
N SER A 73 -9.93 -8.39 6.71
CA SER A 73 -8.87 -7.80 5.90
C SER A 73 -7.53 -8.48 6.15
N HIS A 74 -6.54 -8.15 5.33
CA HIS A 74 -5.16 -8.59 5.55
C HIS A 74 -4.39 -7.75 6.58
N LEU A 75 -4.99 -6.68 7.12
CA LEU A 75 -4.29 -5.76 8.02
C LEU A 75 -3.94 -6.46 9.33
N VAL A 76 -2.69 -6.35 9.76
CA VAL A 76 -2.22 -6.83 11.08
C VAL A 76 -2.01 -5.64 12.01
N SER A 77 -1.18 -4.67 11.60
CA SER A 77 -0.95 -3.46 12.39
C SER A 77 -0.52 -2.29 11.52
N THR A 78 -0.71 -1.10 12.07
CA THR A 78 -0.24 0.17 11.52
C THR A 78 0.73 0.88 12.47
N ASP A 79 0.89 0.37 13.70
CA ASP A 79 1.86 0.90 14.66
C ASP A 79 3.25 0.39 14.30
N ILE A 80 4.18 1.32 14.19
CA ILE A 80 5.58 1.03 13.89
C ILE A 80 6.23 0.10 14.91
N LYS A 81 5.75 0.12 16.16
CA LYS A 81 6.26 -0.76 17.24
C LYS A 81 6.00 -2.24 16.98
N ASP A 82 4.99 -2.55 16.16
CA ASP A 82 4.64 -3.92 15.81
C ASP A 82 5.42 -4.43 14.59
N PHE A 83 6.20 -3.58 13.93
CA PHE A 83 6.99 -3.96 12.76
C PHE A 83 8.28 -4.69 13.17
N PRO A 84 8.91 -5.47 12.27
CA PRO A 84 10.24 -6.00 12.51
C PRO A 84 11.21 -4.90 12.93
N GLN A 85 12.11 -5.18 13.88
CA GLN A 85 13.03 -4.20 14.45
C GLN A 85 13.83 -3.43 13.37
N ALA A 86 14.25 -4.14 12.31
CA ALA A 86 14.96 -3.60 11.16
C ALA A 86 14.18 -2.55 10.33
N ALA A 87 12.87 -2.46 10.53
CA ALA A 87 11.97 -1.51 9.85
C ALA A 87 11.32 -0.50 10.81
N GLN A 88 11.70 -0.48 12.09
CA GLN A 88 11.20 0.51 13.05
C GLN A 88 11.94 1.86 12.90
N ILE A 89 11.89 2.44 11.70
CA ILE A 89 12.57 3.70 11.36
C ILE A 89 11.57 4.86 11.15
N PRO A 90 11.91 6.10 11.56
CA PRO A 90 10.98 7.24 11.52
C PRO A 90 10.43 7.57 10.12
N GLU A 91 11.20 7.31 9.06
CA GLU A 91 10.89 7.67 7.68
C GLU A 91 9.62 7.00 7.16
N ILE A 92 9.32 5.80 7.68
CA ILE A 92 8.18 5.00 7.24
C ILE A 92 7.01 5.04 8.22
N ALA A 93 7.15 5.75 9.35
CA ALA A 93 6.09 5.94 10.32
C ALA A 93 4.87 6.60 9.67
N GLY A 94 3.67 6.06 9.93
CA GLY A 94 2.41 6.59 9.40
C GLY A 94 2.22 6.44 7.89
N ARG A 95 3.13 5.77 7.16
CA ARG A 95 2.98 5.45 5.74
C ARG A 95 3.15 3.96 5.43
N SER A 96 3.19 3.13 6.47
CA SER A 96 3.39 1.70 6.36
C SER A 96 2.35 0.91 7.13
N MET A 97 2.15 -0.33 6.71
CA MET A 97 1.31 -1.29 7.41
C MET A 97 1.92 -2.68 7.33
N LEU A 98 1.80 -3.43 8.43
CA LEU A 98 2.08 -4.85 8.49
C LEU A 98 0.81 -5.59 8.08
N VAL A 99 0.93 -6.51 7.14
CA VAL A 99 -0.19 -7.27 6.59
C VAL A 99 0.13 -8.75 6.53
N LYS A 100 -0.89 -9.60 6.52
CA LYS A 100 -0.76 -11.03 6.22
C LYS A 100 -0.42 -11.21 4.75
N LYS A 101 0.46 -12.16 4.44
CA LYS A 101 0.61 -12.67 3.08
C LYS A 101 -0.72 -13.32 2.67
N VAL A 102 -1.16 -13.03 1.47
CA VAL A 102 -2.42 -13.55 0.91
C VAL A 102 -2.18 -14.01 -0.52
N GLU A 103 -2.92 -15.04 -0.92
CA GLU A 103 -3.05 -15.39 -2.33
C GLU A 103 -3.99 -14.39 -3.00
N MET A 104 -3.49 -13.69 -4.01
CA MET A 104 -4.27 -12.67 -4.73
C MET A 104 -5.12 -13.34 -5.81
N LEU A 105 -6.42 -13.10 -5.78
CA LEU A 105 -7.28 -13.40 -6.92
C LEU A 105 -6.91 -12.46 -8.08
N PRO A 106 -6.69 -12.96 -9.31
CA PRO A 106 -6.23 -12.15 -10.45
C PRO A 106 -7.39 -11.38 -11.11
N ILE A 107 -8.18 -10.66 -10.30
CA ILE A 107 -9.34 -9.87 -10.71
C ILE A 107 -9.37 -8.50 -10.01
N GLU A 108 -9.99 -7.51 -10.65
CA GLU A 108 -10.28 -6.21 -10.04
C GLU A 108 -11.77 -6.11 -9.65
N CYS A 109 -12.06 -6.04 -8.35
CA CYS A 109 -13.43 -5.90 -7.84
C CYS A 109 -13.85 -4.42 -7.84
N ILE A 110 -14.48 -3.97 -8.93
CA ILE A 110 -14.88 -2.56 -9.14
C ILE A 110 -16.39 -2.39 -8.89
N VAL A 111 -16.77 -1.45 -8.01
CA VAL A 111 -18.17 -1.04 -7.78
C VAL A 111 -18.36 0.40 -8.27
N ARG A 112 -19.46 0.67 -8.98
CA ARG A 112 -19.79 1.99 -9.55
C ARG A 112 -21.17 2.44 -9.07
N GLY A 113 -21.23 3.49 -8.25
CA GLY A 113 -22.48 4.16 -7.88
C GLY A 113 -22.95 5.21 -8.90
N TYR A 114 -22.02 5.67 -9.76
CA TYR A 114 -22.26 6.65 -10.83
C TYR A 114 -21.49 6.24 -12.09
N ILE A 115 -22.03 6.54 -13.28
CA ILE A 115 -21.37 6.27 -14.55
C ILE A 115 -20.32 7.34 -14.85
N THR A 116 -19.07 6.92 -15.06
CA THR A 116 -17.93 7.78 -15.42
C THR A 116 -16.76 6.95 -15.94
N GLY A 117 -15.71 7.60 -16.45
CA GLY A 117 -14.46 6.96 -16.86
C GLY A 117 -14.64 5.96 -18.00
N SER A 118 -13.99 4.80 -17.92
CA SER A 118 -14.08 3.76 -18.96
C SER A 118 -15.51 3.27 -19.19
N ALA A 119 -16.32 3.14 -18.12
CA ALA A 119 -17.70 2.71 -18.24
C ALA A 119 -18.57 3.71 -19.03
N TRP A 120 -18.29 5.02 -18.92
CA TRP A 120 -18.98 6.03 -19.75
C TRP A 120 -18.55 5.98 -21.22
N LYS A 121 -17.27 5.69 -21.49
CA LYS A 121 -16.76 5.59 -22.87
C LYS A 121 -17.30 4.37 -23.62
N GLU A 122 -17.64 3.31 -22.90
CA GLU A 122 -18.15 2.06 -23.47
C GLU A 122 -19.67 2.08 -23.69
N TYR A 123 -20.41 2.81 -22.86
CA TYR A 123 -21.87 2.98 -22.94
C TYR A 123 -22.30 3.73 -24.21
#